data_AF-A0A538CPI0-F1
#
_entry.id   AF-A0A538CPI0-F1
#
_cell.length_a   1.000
_cell.length_b   1.000
_cell.length_c   1.000
_cell.angle_alpha   90.00
_cell.angle_beta   90.00
_cell.angle_gamma   90.00
#
_symmetry.space_group_name_H-M   'P 1'
#
loop_
_entity.id
_entity.type
_entity.pdbx_description
1 polymer ?
#
loop_
_entity_poly.entity_id
_entity_poly.type
_entity_poly.pdbx_seq_one_letter_code
_entity_poly.pdbx_strand_id
1 'polypeptide(L)'
;MPHVHARGAGGEGQHRPGPGQARDLREAGEATAGDVRARLDRRPEQVRAKGLSEERHAEVVQDAAGGRFERPRRLPHQAAGLKLPSDFPQDVAAIACDLDRTLIGEDVVLHDRTRAALQATHAAGIHVVLVTGRMFQAARPFALEAGLDDPVVCYQGAVVAEPGSGKWLRHEPIPLELARETIAALNEEGFGLNCYVDDELYVAEITPEARRYADFQHLQLHPVGDLLAWLKEPPTKLVVIEDPEVLDRLKQAMLDRFDERLYISKSLPYFLEFASPNVTKAAGLDFVAEHVGFPREQTVAFGDGENDIELVEWAGYGVAVANAHERVRELADFVCPSVDEEGVAQVLEAFLAR
;
A
#
# COMPACT_ATOMS: atom_id res chain seq x y z
N MET A 1 -8.99 58.02 -26.15
CA MET A 1 -8.91 58.92 -27.32
C MET A 1 -8.26 60.24 -26.90
N PRO A 2 -7.57 61.00 -27.78
CA PRO A 2 -7.12 60.68 -29.13
C PRO A 2 -5.60 60.84 -29.38
N HIS A 3 -5.11 60.02 -30.33
CA HIS A 3 -4.14 60.27 -31.43
C HIS A 3 -3.18 61.48 -31.44
N VAL A 4 -1.94 61.23 -31.88
CA VAL A 4 -1.34 61.75 -33.15
C VAL A 4 -0.39 60.69 -33.75
N HIS A 5 -0.33 60.57 -35.09
CA HIS A 5 0.56 59.69 -35.87
C HIS A 5 1.64 60.46 -36.64
N ALA A 6 2.80 59.82 -36.89
CA ALA A 6 3.53 59.88 -38.16
C ALA A 6 4.56 58.72 -38.22
N ARG A 7 5.06 58.23 -39.36
CA ARG A 7 4.56 57.80 -40.69
C ARG A 7 5.83 57.56 -41.55
N GLY A 8 5.86 56.47 -42.32
CA GLY A 8 6.84 56.23 -43.39
C GLY A 8 8.02 55.32 -43.03
N ALA A 9 8.48 54.41 -43.89
CA ALA A 9 7.90 53.91 -45.15
C ALA A 9 8.42 52.47 -45.42
N GLY A 10 7.68 51.70 -46.24
CA GLY A 10 7.98 50.31 -46.62
C GLY A 10 9.20 50.09 -47.53
N GLY A 11 9.41 48.88 -48.06
CA GLY A 11 8.58 47.69 -47.94
C GLY A 11 9.05 46.51 -48.81
N GLU A 12 8.42 45.35 -48.57
CA GLU A 12 8.28 44.18 -49.46
C GLU A 12 9.51 43.33 -49.86
N GLY A 13 9.30 42.01 -49.99
CA GLY A 13 10.31 41.04 -50.43
C GLY A 13 10.07 39.61 -49.93
N GLN A 14 9.07 38.90 -50.46
CA GLN A 14 8.81 37.48 -50.15
C GLN A 14 9.79 36.55 -50.91
N HIS A 15 10.19 35.42 -50.31
CA HIS A 15 9.98 34.07 -50.89
C HIS A 15 10.52 32.91 -50.03
N ARG A 16 9.77 31.79 -50.03
CA ARG A 16 10.29 30.42 -49.80
C ARG A 16 10.69 29.83 -51.17
N PRO A 17 11.60 28.85 -51.23
CA PRO A 17 11.13 27.47 -51.44
C PRO A 17 11.94 26.38 -50.69
N GLY A 18 11.42 25.15 -50.67
CA GLY A 18 12.22 23.91 -50.56
C GLY A 18 11.98 23.06 -51.83
N PRO A 19 12.10 21.72 -51.82
CA PRO A 19 12.90 20.81 -50.99
C PRO A 19 13.97 20.06 -51.84
N GLY A 20 14.84 19.22 -51.25
CA GLY A 20 15.82 18.45 -52.05
C GLY A 20 16.59 17.33 -51.33
N GLN A 21 16.48 16.11 -51.87
CA GLN A 21 17.27 14.88 -51.61
C GLN A 21 18.71 14.99 -52.19
N ALA A 22 19.72 14.16 -51.91
CA ALA A 22 20.01 13.16 -50.87
C ALA A 22 21.47 12.63 -51.05
N ARG A 23 21.99 11.85 -50.07
CA ARG A 23 23.14 10.90 -50.18
C ARG A 23 24.56 11.54 -50.34
N ASP A 24 25.66 10.93 -49.91
CA ASP A 24 25.91 9.53 -49.50
C ASP A 24 27.21 9.31 -48.65
N LEU A 25 27.39 8.08 -48.13
CA LEU A 25 28.64 7.33 -47.81
C LEU A 25 29.34 7.38 -46.41
N ARG A 26 29.31 6.20 -45.76
CA ARG A 26 30.40 5.46 -45.04
C ARG A 26 30.82 5.90 -43.63
N GLU A 27 31.18 5.02 -42.69
CA GLU A 27 31.27 3.53 -42.58
C GLU A 27 31.39 3.17 -41.06
N ALA A 28 31.17 1.96 -40.51
CA ALA A 28 30.77 0.62 -40.97
C ALA A 28 30.17 -0.20 -39.79
N GLY A 29 29.64 -1.42 -40.00
CA GLY A 29 29.35 -2.38 -38.91
C GLY A 29 28.19 -3.37 -39.16
N GLU A 30 28.45 -4.50 -39.83
CA GLU A 30 27.47 -5.57 -40.11
C GLU A 30 27.62 -6.79 -39.16
N ALA A 31 26.50 -7.46 -38.84
CA ALA A 31 26.35 -8.93 -38.68
C ALA A 31 24.91 -9.28 -38.22
N THR A 32 23.94 -9.35 -39.14
CA THR A 32 23.33 -10.61 -39.66
C THR A 32 22.59 -11.51 -38.65
N ALA A 33 21.27 -11.65 -38.86
CA ALA A 33 20.43 -12.71 -38.32
C ALA A 33 20.02 -13.69 -39.45
N GLY A 34 19.85 -14.99 -39.15
CA GLY A 34 19.23 -15.93 -40.10
C GLY A 34 19.46 -17.43 -39.84
N ASP A 35 18.45 -18.09 -39.24
CA ASP A 35 17.94 -19.46 -39.52
C ASP A 35 16.95 -19.81 -38.38
N VAL A 36 15.62 -19.97 -38.52
CA VAL A 36 14.70 -20.54 -39.53
C VAL A 36 14.56 -22.07 -39.50
N ARG A 37 13.46 -22.53 -38.88
CA ARG A 37 12.52 -23.59 -39.36
C ARG A 37 11.26 -23.51 -38.46
N ALA A 38 10.08 -23.12 -38.99
CA ALA A 38 9.09 -23.99 -39.67
C ALA A 38 8.47 -25.01 -38.70
N ARG A 39 7.14 -25.18 -38.54
CA ARG A 39 5.92 -24.85 -39.32
C ARG A 39 4.71 -24.98 -38.33
N LEU A 40 3.46 -24.54 -38.57
CA LEU A 40 2.60 -24.74 -39.74
C LEU A 40 1.33 -23.86 -39.63
N ASP A 41 0.83 -23.34 -40.76
CA ASP A 41 -0.41 -22.57 -40.86
C ASP A 41 -1.70 -23.38 -40.60
N ARG A 42 -2.76 -22.67 -40.16
CA ARG A 42 -4.03 -22.53 -40.93
C ARG A 42 -4.99 -21.53 -40.28
N ARG A 43 -5.36 -20.48 -41.03
CA ARG A 43 -6.69 -19.83 -40.92
C ARG A 43 -7.63 -20.41 -41.97
N PRO A 44 -8.95 -20.33 -41.75
CA PRO A 44 -9.79 -19.59 -42.68
C PRO A 44 -10.65 -18.53 -41.98
N GLU A 45 -11.36 -17.74 -42.78
CA GLU A 45 -11.92 -16.42 -42.43
C GLU A 45 -13.39 -16.44 -41.98
N GLN A 46 -13.90 -15.23 -41.68
CA GLN A 46 -15.30 -14.87 -41.36
C GLN A 46 -15.68 -15.21 -39.90
N VAL A 47 -16.20 -14.28 -39.08
CA VAL A 47 -17.27 -13.30 -39.33
C VAL A 47 -16.94 -11.89 -38.77
N ARG A 48 -17.46 -10.84 -39.41
CA ARG A 48 -17.57 -9.48 -38.83
C ARG A 48 -18.87 -9.35 -38.03
N ALA A 49 -18.81 -8.91 -36.77
CA ALA A 49 -19.92 -8.21 -36.12
C ALA A 49 -19.40 -7.29 -34.99
N LYS A 50 -20.12 -6.19 -34.74
CA LYS A 50 -19.97 -5.35 -33.55
C LYS A 50 -20.70 -5.99 -32.37
N GLY A 51 -20.27 -5.67 -31.15
CA GLY A 51 -21.01 -5.92 -29.92
C GLY A 51 -20.21 -6.77 -28.93
N LEU A 52 -19.84 -6.18 -27.80
CA LEU A 52 -19.48 -6.93 -26.60
C LEU A 52 -20.78 -7.56 -26.07
N SER A 53 -20.81 -8.88 -25.95
CA SER A 53 -21.94 -9.63 -25.38
C SER A 53 -21.55 -10.28 -24.05
N GLU A 54 -22.51 -10.36 -23.13
CA GLU A 54 -22.35 -10.56 -21.67
C GLU A 54 -21.90 -11.96 -21.21
N GLU A 55 -21.20 -12.74 -22.03
CA GLU A 55 -20.88 -14.15 -21.74
C GLU A 55 -19.36 -14.42 -21.72
N ARG A 56 -18.67 -13.94 -20.68
CA ARG A 56 -17.37 -14.51 -20.27
C ARG A 56 -16.93 -14.33 -18.80
N HIS A 57 -17.88 -13.99 -17.91
CA HIS A 57 -17.67 -14.03 -16.45
C HIS A 57 -18.47 -15.15 -15.74
N ALA A 58 -18.88 -16.18 -16.50
CA ALA A 58 -19.57 -17.36 -15.97
C ALA A 58 -18.69 -18.64 -15.95
N GLU A 59 -17.46 -18.62 -16.48
CA GLU A 59 -16.54 -19.77 -16.48
C GLU A 59 -15.57 -19.82 -15.29
N VAL A 60 -15.47 -18.76 -14.47
CA VAL A 60 -14.64 -18.76 -13.25
C VAL A 60 -15.42 -19.24 -12.00
N VAL A 61 -16.75 -19.40 -12.12
CA VAL A 61 -17.64 -19.73 -10.98
C VAL A 61 -18.18 -21.18 -11.03
N GLN A 62 -17.80 -21.99 -12.04
CA GLN A 62 -18.27 -23.40 -12.15
C GLN A 62 -17.20 -24.50 -12.13
N ASP A 63 -15.92 -24.20 -11.89
CA ASP A 63 -14.92 -25.24 -11.55
C ASP A 63 -14.69 -25.39 -10.01
N ALA A 64 -15.35 -24.55 -9.21
CA ALA A 64 -15.35 -24.61 -7.74
C ALA A 64 -16.23 -25.73 -7.14
N ALA A 65 -16.78 -26.63 -7.97
CA ALA A 65 -17.71 -27.70 -7.56
C ALA A 65 -17.21 -29.14 -7.83
N GLY A 66 -16.00 -29.30 -8.38
CA GLY A 66 -15.40 -30.62 -8.70
C GLY A 66 -14.09 -30.93 -7.95
N GLY A 67 -13.34 -29.91 -7.57
CA GLY A 67 -12.11 -30.06 -6.80
C GLY A 67 -12.37 -30.57 -5.38
N ARG A 68 -11.67 -31.62 -4.96
CA ARG A 68 -11.61 -31.99 -3.53
C ARG A 68 -10.80 -30.93 -2.81
N PHE A 69 -11.47 -29.93 -2.24
CA PHE A 69 -10.88 -29.12 -1.19
C PHE A 69 -10.46 -30.07 -0.06
N GLU A 70 -9.16 -30.35 0.07
CA GLU A 70 -8.63 -30.82 1.33
C GLU A 70 -8.95 -29.73 2.35
N ARG A 71 -9.84 -30.04 3.29
CA ARG A 71 -10.13 -29.15 4.41
C ARG A 71 -8.79 -28.78 5.07
N PRO A 72 -8.59 -27.52 5.49
CA PRO A 72 -7.43 -27.16 6.31
C PRO A 72 -7.29 -28.20 7.41
N ARG A 73 -6.11 -28.85 7.47
CA ARG A 73 -5.84 -29.82 8.53
C ARG A 73 -5.99 -29.05 9.83
N ARG A 74 -6.95 -29.45 10.68
CA ARG A 74 -7.01 -28.96 12.06
C ARG A 74 -5.62 -29.17 12.64
N LEU A 75 -4.93 -28.07 12.94
CA LEU A 75 -3.64 -28.13 13.59
C LEU A 75 -3.83 -28.93 14.89
N PRO A 76 -2.97 -29.91 15.20
CA PRO A 76 -3.05 -30.61 16.46
C PRO A 76 -2.91 -29.58 17.58
N HIS A 77 -3.74 -29.70 18.62
CA HIS A 77 -3.87 -28.74 19.73
C HIS A 77 -2.63 -28.65 20.66
N GLN A 78 -1.47 -29.08 20.15
CA GLN A 78 -0.16 -29.17 20.77
C GLN A 78 0.89 -28.96 19.66
N ALA A 79 1.04 -27.72 19.21
CA ALA A 79 2.22 -27.34 18.44
C ALA A 79 3.46 -27.60 19.32
N ALA A 80 4.49 -28.24 18.77
CA ALA A 80 5.77 -28.35 19.47
C ALA A 80 6.31 -26.93 19.65
N GLY A 81 6.48 -26.49 20.90
CA GLY A 81 6.74 -25.09 21.23
C GLY A 81 7.88 -24.50 20.41
N LEU A 82 7.61 -23.36 19.77
CA LEU A 82 8.58 -22.64 18.96
C LEU A 82 9.82 -22.37 19.81
N LYS A 83 11.00 -22.74 19.29
CA LYS A 83 12.26 -22.40 19.93
C LYS A 83 12.75 -21.09 19.35
N LEU A 84 12.64 -20.04 20.15
CA LEU A 84 13.21 -18.74 19.81
C LEU A 84 14.74 -18.85 19.62
N PRO A 85 15.33 -18.07 18.71
CA PRO A 85 16.78 -17.96 18.56
C PRO A 85 17.48 -17.61 19.89
N SER A 86 18.76 -18.01 19.99
CA SER A 86 19.59 -17.78 21.18
C SER A 86 19.92 -16.30 21.43
N ASP A 87 19.82 -15.49 20.39
CA ASP A 87 20.02 -14.06 20.28
C ASP A 87 18.70 -13.26 20.35
N PHE A 88 17.54 -13.92 20.36
CA PHE A 88 16.25 -13.26 20.58
C PHE A 88 16.25 -12.59 21.98
N PRO A 89 15.92 -11.29 22.09
CA PRO A 89 16.13 -10.48 23.30
C PRO A 89 15.51 -11.08 24.56
N GLN A 90 16.12 -10.79 25.70
CA GLN A 90 15.61 -11.19 27.03
C GLN A 90 14.79 -10.05 27.66
N ASP A 91 15.30 -8.82 27.57
CA ASP A 91 14.61 -7.62 28.04
C ASP A 91 13.86 -6.97 26.87
N VAL A 92 12.54 -7.16 26.81
CA VAL A 92 11.64 -6.57 25.80
C VAL A 92 10.68 -5.64 26.51
N ALA A 93 10.68 -4.36 26.11
CA ALA A 93 9.79 -3.32 26.63
C ALA A 93 8.57 -3.09 25.72
N ALA A 94 8.70 -3.37 24.42
CA ALA A 94 7.62 -3.22 23.46
C ALA A 94 7.63 -4.29 22.36
N ILE A 95 6.43 -4.64 21.91
CA ILE A 95 6.17 -5.37 20.68
C ILE A 95 5.44 -4.42 19.73
N ALA A 96 5.96 -4.27 18.51
CA ALA A 96 5.26 -3.59 17.43
C ALA A 96 4.84 -4.63 16.38
N CYS A 97 3.57 -4.67 16.01
CA CYS A 97 3.06 -5.61 15.01
C CYS A 97 2.36 -4.87 13.89
N ASP A 98 2.75 -5.16 12.65
CA ASP A 98 1.82 -5.00 11.53
C ASP A 98 0.58 -5.89 11.70
N LEU A 99 -0.50 -5.52 11.01
CA LEU A 99 -1.80 -6.15 11.11
C LEU A 99 -2.06 -7.13 9.95
N ASP A 100 -2.15 -6.61 8.74
CA ASP A 100 -2.59 -7.34 7.54
C ASP A 100 -1.53 -8.34 7.08
N ARG A 101 -1.87 -9.63 6.99
CA ARG A 101 -0.94 -10.74 6.65
C ARG A 101 0.18 -10.96 7.69
N THR A 102 0.20 -10.22 8.79
CA THR A 102 1.11 -10.40 9.94
C THR A 102 0.37 -10.98 11.15
N LEU A 103 -0.68 -10.31 11.63
CA LEU A 103 -1.55 -10.75 12.73
C LEU A 103 -2.89 -11.35 12.27
N ILE A 104 -3.41 -10.90 11.13
CA ILE A 104 -4.68 -11.37 10.55
C ILE A 104 -4.47 -11.87 9.12
N GLY A 105 -5.10 -12.98 8.75
CA GLY A 105 -4.98 -13.59 7.43
C GLY A 105 -5.90 -12.95 6.38
N GLU A 106 -6.07 -13.63 5.26
CA GLU A 106 -7.05 -13.24 4.21
C GLU A 106 -8.51 -13.30 4.71
N ASP A 107 -8.77 -14.00 5.82
CA ASP A 107 -10.07 -14.03 6.48
C ASP A 107 -10.38 -12.76 7.29
N VAL A 108 -9.39 -11.88 7.51
CA VAL A 108 -9.50 -10.63 8.26
C VAL A 108 -9.92 -10.87 9.72
N VAL A 109 -9.58 -12.05 10.28
CA VAL A 109 -9.90 -12.45 11.67
C VAL A 109 -8.66 -12.39 12.55
N LEU A 110 -8.79 -11.76 13.73
CA LEU A 110 -7.81 -11.92 14.82
C LEU A 110 -8.14 -13.20 15.60
N HIS A 111 -7.44 -14.29 15.26
CA HIS A 111 -7.72 -15.62 15.82
C HIS A 111 -7.53 -15.67 17.35
N ASP A 112 -8.33 -16.51 18.01
CA ASP A 112 -8.45 -16.56 19.48
C ASP A 112 -7.11 -16.71 20.20
N ARG A 113 -6.17 -17.48 19.63
CA ARG A 113 -4.84 -17.72 20.20
C ARG A 113 -3.92 -16.51 19.98
N THR A 114 -3.87 -15.96 18.77
CA THR A 114 -3.16 -14.70 18.49
C THR A 114 -3.66 -13.57 19.40
N ARG A 115 -4.97 -13.42 19.57
CA ARG A 115 -5.58 -12.47 20.51
C ARG A 115 -5.13 -12.71 21.95
N ALA A 116 -5.18 -13.97 22.42
CA ALA A 116 -4.74 -14.33 23.77
C ALA A 116 -3.25 -14.11 24.01
N ALA A 117 -2.40 -14.30 22.99
CA ALA A 117 -0.97 -14.06 23.07
C ALA A 117 -0.66 -12.56 23.22
N LEU A 118 -1.29 -11.70 22.40
CA LEU A 118 -1.19 -10.23 22.53
C LEU A 118 -1.64 -9.76 23.94
N GLN A 119 -2.76 -10.28 24.42
CA GLN A 119 -3.28 -10.00 25.77
C GLN A 119 -2.31 -10.43 26.88
N ALA A 120 -1.69 -11.61 26.75
CA ALA A 120 -0.73 -12.12 27.73
C ALA A 120 0.58 -11.30 27.73
N THR A 121 1.05 -10.85 26.56
CA THR A 121 2.19 -9.95 26.43
C THR A 121 1.92 -8.60 27.08
N HIS A 122 0.78 -7.98 26.77
CA HIS A 122 0.38 -6.71 27.37
C HIS A 122 0.19 -6.83 28.89
N ALA A 123 -0.44 -7.91 29.37
CA ALA A 123 -0.59 -8.20 30.80
C ALA A 123 0.73 -8.48 31.54
N ALA A 124 1.83 -8.79 30.83
CA ALA A 124 3.17 -8.90 31.39
C ALA A 124 3.86 -7.53 31.60
N GLY A 125 3.22 -6.42 31.21
CA GLY A 125 3.77 -5.06 31.30
C GLY A 125 4.63 -4.66 30.11
N ILE A 126 4.46 -5.32 28.96
CA ILE A 126 5.14 -5.04 27.71
C ILE A 126 4.17 -4.29 26.80
N HIS A 127 4.58 -3.15 26.23
CA HIS A 127 3.74 -2.39 25.32
C HIS A 127 3.44 -3.20 24.05
N VAL A 128 2.22 -3.14 23.52
CA VAL A 128 1.82 -3.86 22.31
C VAL A 128 1.18 -2.89 21.33
N VAL A 129 1.98 -2.42 20.37
CA VAL A 129 1.63 -1.36 19.41
C VAL A 129 1.22 -1.99 18.08
N LEU A 130 -0.01 -1.72 17.62
CA LEU A 130 -0.41 -2.07 16.25
C LEU A 130 0.05 -1.00 15.26
N VAL A 131 0.65 -1.41 14.14
CA VAL A 131 1.31 -0.52 13.17
C VAL A 131 0.87 -0.83 11.73
N THR A 132 -0.15 -0.14 11.22
CA THR A 132 -0.85 -0.54 9.98
C THR A 132 -0.99 0.58 8.94
N GLY A 133 -1.17 0.18 7.67
CA GLY A 133 -1.59 1.05 6.57
C GLY A 133 -3.09 1.37 6.54
N ARG A 134 -3.90 0.67 7.36
CA ARG A 134 -5.35 0.94 7.50
C ARG A 134 -5.62 2.30 8.14
N MET A 135 -6.80 2.85 7.86
CA MET A 135 -7.35 4.00 8.57
C MET A 135 -7.74 3.65 10.01
N PHE A 136 -7.85 4.64 10.90
CA PHE A 136 -8.03 4.38 12.33
C PHE A 136 -9.38 3.73 12.63
N GLN A 137 -10.48 4.12 11.97
CA GLN A 137 -11.77 3.42 12.09
C GLN A 137 -11.69 1.92 11.78
N ALA A 138 -10.82 1.51 10.86
CA ALA A 138 -10.66 0.12 10.41
C ALA A 138 -9.62 -0.67 11.24
N ALA A 139 -8.67 0.00 11.88
CA ALA A 139 -7.65 -0.61 12.75
C ALA A 139 -8.14 -0.74 14.21
N ARG A 140 -8.87 0.26 14.70
CA ARG A 140 -9.34 0.37 16.09
C ARG A 140 -10.10 -0.87 16.62
N PRO A 141 -10.98 -1.55 15.84
CA PRO A 141 -11.67 -2.75 16.33
C PRO A 141 -10.71 -3.85 16.77
N PHE A 142 -9.60 -4.06 16.06
CA PHE A 142 -8.62 -5.09 16.38
C PHE A 142 -7.85 -4.80 17.67
N ALA A 143 -7.48 -3.53 17.92
CA ALA A 143 -6.86 -3.12 19.18
C ALA A 143 -7.80 -3.35 20.37
N LEU A 144 -9.08 -2.97 20.22
CA LEU A 144 -10.10 -3.16 21.25
C LEU A 144 -10.43 -4.64 21.49
N GLU A 145 -10.46 -5.47 20.44
CA GLU A 145 -10.65 -6.91 20.56
C GLU A 145 -9.46 -7.58 21.26
N ALA A 146 -8.24 -7.17 20.88
CA ALA A 146 -7.00 -7.56 21.55
C ALA A 146 -6.86 -7.00 22.98
N GLY A 147 -7.78 -6.15 23.44
CA GLY A 147 -7.76 -5.59 24.80
C GLY A 147 -6.57 -4.67 25.06
N LEU A 148 -6.03 -4.05 24.01
CA LEU A 148 -4.88 -3.15 24.05
C LEU A 148 -5.33 -1.70 24.25
N ASP A 149 -4.65 -0.96 25.13
CA ASP A 149 -4.85 0.47 25.35
C ASP A 149 -3.68 1.35 24.88
N ASP A 150 -2.54 0.76 24.52
CA ASP A 150 -1.41 1.40 23.86
C ASP A 150 -1.86 2.14 22.56
N PRO A 151 -1.23 3.28 22.20
CA PRO A 151 -1.55 3.99 20.97
C PRO A 151 -1.35 3.12 19.73
N VAL A 152 -2.27 3.23 18.77
CA VAL A 152 -2.15 2.56 17.47
C VAL A 152 -1.59 3.51 16.42
N VAL A 153 -0.72 2.97 15.55
CA VAL A 153 -0.17 3.67 14.40
C VAL A 153 -0.96 3.26 13.16
N CYS A 154 -1.52 4.25 12.47
CA CYS A 154 -2.44 4.08 11.33
C CYS A 154 -1.95 4.89 10.12
N TYR A 155 -2.55 4.63 8.96
CA TYR A 155 -2.23 5.33 7.71
C TYR A 155 -0.73 5.32 7.37
N GLN A 156 -0.04 4.18 7.56
CA GLN A 156 1.41 4.05 7.36
C GLN A 156 2.25 5.02 8.22
N GLY A 157 1.76 5.37 9.42
CA GLY A 157 2.42 6.33 10.30
C GLY A 157 1.97 7.78 10.14
N ALA A 158 0.99 8.07 9.27
CA ALA A 158 0.41 9.42 9.16
C ALA A 158 -0.53 9.78 10.33
N VAL A 159 -1.04 8.79 11.08
CA VAL A 159 -1.86 9.01 12.29
C VAL A 159 -1.34 8.13 13.42
N VAL A 160 -1.29 8.68 14.63
CA VAL A 160 -1.17 7.91 15.87
C VAL A 160 -2.35 8.26 16.76
N ALA A 161 -3.07 7.27 17.29
CA ALA A 161 -4.30 7.50 18.04
C ALA A 161 -4.48 6.56 19.24
N GLU A 162 -5.12 7.05 20.30
CA GLU A 162 -5.53 6.25 21.46
C GLU A 162 -6.76 5.37 21.08
N PRO A 163 -6.67 4.03 21.10
CA PRO A 163 -7.79 3.17 20.68
C PRO A 163 -9.00 3.31 21.61
N GLY A 164 -8.78 3.50 22.92
CA GLY A 164 -9.86 3.68 23.90
C GLY A 164 -10.68 4.95 23.64
N SER A 165 -10.04 6.12 23.63
CA SER A 165 -10.71 7.43 23.54
C SER A 165 -11.07 7.87 22.12
N GLY A 166 -10.35 7.36 21.11
CA GLY A 166 -10.42 7.85 19.73
C GLY A 166 -9.58 9.10 19.46
N LYS A 167 -8.85 9.62 20.46
CA LYS A 167 -8.05 10.84 20.35
C LYS A 167 -6.81 10.62 19.48
N TRP A 168 -6.63 11.45 18.46
CA TRP A 168 -5.39 11.53 17.70
C TRP A 168 -4.30 12.23 18.54
N LEU A 169 -3.15 11.57 18.64
CA LEU A 169 -1.93 12.05 19.30
C LEU A 169 -0.97 12.71 18.31
N ARG A 170 -0.92 12.18 17.07
CA ARG A 170 -0.19 12.74 15.94
C ARG A 170 -1.03 12.62 14.67
N HIS A 171 -0.96 13.63 13.81
CA HIS A 171 -1.49 13.63 12.45
C HIS A 171 -0.51 14.35 11.53
N GLU A 172 -0.13 13.70 10.44
CA GLU A 172 0.80 14.17 9.42
C GLU A 172 0.11 14.11 8.04
N PRO A 173 -0.80 15.06 7.74
CA PRO A 173 -1.51 15.06 6.47
C PRO A 173 -0.64 15.54 5.32
N ILE A 174 -1.09 15.25 4.09
CA ILE A 174 -0.56 15.90 2.89
C ILE A 174 -0.96 17.39 2.96
N PRO A 175 -0.01 18.35 2.82
CA PRO A 175 -0.34 19.77 2.78
C PRO A 175 -1.42 20.07 1.73
N LEU A 176 -2.46 20.82 2.10
CA LEU A 176 -3.68 21.01 1.28
C LEU A 176 -3.39 21.39 -0.18
N GLU A 177 -2.49 22.34 -0.42
CA GLU A 177 -2.17 22.79 -1.79
C GLU A 177 -1.43 21.72 -2.60
N LEU A 178 -0.59 20.91 -1.94
CA LEU A 178 0.06 19.75 -2.57
C LEU A 178 -0.93 18.62 -2.86
N ALA A 179 -1.89 18.38 -1.96
CA ALA A 179 -2.98 17.44 -2.20
C ALA A 179 -3.87 17.88 -3.39
N ARG A 180 -4.17 19.18 -3.49
CA ARG A 180 -4.87 19.76 -4.65
C ARG A 180 -4.05 19.64 -5.94
N GLU A 181 -2.75 19.89 -5.89
CA GLU A 181 -1.84 19.67 -7.03
C GLU A 181 -1.84 18.19 -7.47
N THR A 182 -1.85 17.26 -6.53
CA THR A 182 -1.93 15.80 -6.77
C THR A 182 -3.26 15.40 -7.40
N ILE A 183 -4.39 15.87 -6.84
CA ILE A 183 -5.73 15.61 -7.39
C ILE A 183 -5.86 16.18 -8.81
N ALA A 184 -5.35 17.39 -9.05
CA ALA A 184 -5.34 17.98 -10.39
C ALA A 184 -4.50 17.14 -11.37
N ALA A 185 -3.30 16.70 -10.97
CA ALA A 185 -2.44 15.83 -11.76
C ALA A 185 -3.10 14.48 -12.11
N LEU A 186 -3.74 13.84 -11.13
CA LEU A 186 -4.44 12.57 -11.33
C LEU A 186 -5.67 12.73 -12.24
N ASN A 187 -6.42 13.82 -12.10
CA ASN A 187 -7.54 14.16 -12.98
C ASN A 187 -7.08 14.46 -14.42
N GLU A 188 -5.90 15.10 -14.62
CA GLU A 188 -5.29 15.33 -15.94
C GLU A 188 -4.96 14.02 -16.66
N GLU A 189 -4.47 13.02 -15.93
CA GLU A 189 -4.18 11.67 -16.43
C GLU A 189 -5.45 10.77 -16.54
N GLY A 190 -6.60 11.24 -16.04
CA GLY A 190 -7.89 10.56 -16.13
C GLY A 190 -8.22 9.58 -15.00
N PHE A 191 -7.49 9.63 -13.87
CA PHE A 191 -7.70 8.74 -12.73
C PHE A 191 -8.65 9.31 -11.68
N GLY A 192 -9.65 8.50 -11.29
CA GLY A 192 -10.39 8.70 -10.05
C GLY A 192 -9.54 8.30 -8.83
N LEU A 193 -9.89 8.83 -7.66
CA LEU A 193 -9.16 8.54 -6.42
C LEU A 193 -10.06 8.52 -5.18
N ASN A 194 -9.60 7.75 -4.19
CA ASN A 194 -10.07 7.77 -2.82
C ASN A 194 -9.29 8.84 -2.03
N CYS A 195 -9.99 9.71 -1.32
CA CYS A 195 -9.41 10.78 -0.51
C CYS A 195 -9.81 10.61 0.95
N TYR A 196 -8.84 10.57 1.86
CA TYR A 196 -9.08 10.39 3.28
C TYR A 196 -8.92 11.70 4.04
N VAL A 197 -9.99 12.16 4.69
CA VAL A 197 -10.04 13.37 5.53
C VAL A 197 -10.75 13.00 6.83
N ASP A 198 -10.23 13.41 7.98
CA ASP A 198 -10.84 13.21 9.32
C ASP A 198 -11.33 11.77 9.60
N ASP A 199 -10.54 10.77 9.17
CA ASP A 199 -10.87 9.33 9.30
C ASP A 199 -12.12 8.89 8.51
N GLU A 200 -12.52 9.62 7.46
CA GLU A 200 -13.59 9.28 6.53
C GLU A 200 -13.09 9.17 5.08
N LEU A 201 -13.81 8.42 4.24
CA LEU A 201 -13.45 8.12 2.85
C LEU A 201 -14.35 8.86 1.85
N TYR A 202 -13.74 9.82 1.16
CA TYR A 202 -14.37 10.66 0.14
C TYR A 202 -13.97 10.24 -1.27
N VAL A 203 -14.93 10.31 -2.20
CA VAL A 203 -14.74 10.01 -3.63
C VAL A 203 -15.47 11.03 -4.49
N ALA A 204 -15.03 11.24 -5.73
CA ALA A 204 -15.76 12.09 -6.68
C ALA A 204 -17.17 11.52 -6.96
N GLU A 205 -17.24 10.24 -7.29
CA GLU A 205 -18.46 9.47 -7.50
C GLU A 205 -18.29 8.03 -6.99
N ILE A 206 -19.41 7.32 -6.73
CA ILE A 206 -19.36 5.92 -6.32
C ILE A 206 -19.23 5.04 -7.56
N THR A 207 -18.01 4.58 -7.86
CA THR A 207 -17.76 3.53 -8.85
C THR A 207 -18.02 2.14 -8.25
N PRO A 208 -18.27 1.10 -9.07
CA PRO A 208 -18.35 -0.29 -8.60
C PRO A 208 -17.08 -0.73 -7.85
N GLU A 209 -15.92 -0.25 -8.27
CA GLU A 209 -14.60 -0.54 -7.72
C GLU A 209 -14.45 0.09 -6.32
N ALA A 210 -14.77 1.38 -6.19
CA ALA A 210 -14.80 2.07 -4.91
C ALA A 210 -15.81 1.42 -3.94
N ARG A 211 -16.97 0.98 -4.45
CA ARG A 211 -17.99 0.27 -3.65
C ARG A 211 -17.48 -1.07 -3.14
N ARG A 212 -16.91 -1.91 -4.00
CA ARG A 212 -16.28 -3.20 -3.61
C ARG A 212 -15.19 -3.00 -2.56
N TYR A 213 -14.32 -2.02 -2.76
CA TYR A 213 -13.26 -1.68 -1.80
C TYR A 213 -13.82 -1.29 -0.43
N ALA A 214 -14.79 -0.37 -0.42
CA ALA A 214 -15.43 0.07 0.81
C ALA A 214 -16.20 -1.06 1.52
N ASP A 215 -16.88 -1.94 0.78
CA ASP A 215 -17.58 -3.09 1.37
C ASP A 215 -16.61 -4.11 1.98
N PHE A 216 -15.46 -4.36 1.34
CA PHE A 216 -14.39 -5.22 1.86
C PHE A 216 -13.73 -4.66 3.13
N GLN A 217 -13.51 -3.34 3.18
CA GLN A 217 -12.93 -2.66 4.34
C GLN A 217 -13.98 -2.18 5.37
N HIS A 218 -15.27 -2.48 5.14
CA HIS A 218 -16.42 -2.02 5.94
C HIS A 218 -16.52 -0.49 6.14
N LEU A 219 -16.16 0.27 5.12
CA LEU A 219 -16.11 1.74 5.11
C LEU A 219 -17.39 2.37 4.55
N GLN A 220 -17.72 3.56 5.05
CA GLN A 220 -18.70 4.44 4.43
C GLN A 220 -18.04 5.20 3.26
N LEU A 221 -18.79 5.42 2.18
CA LEU A 221 -18.35 6.22 1.03
C LEU A 221 -19.12 7.53 0.97
N HIS A 222 -18.38 8.62 0.82
CA HIS A 222 -18.92 9.97 0.81
C HIS A 222 -18.68 10.60 -0.58
N PRO A 223 -19.64 10.50 -1.52
CA PRO A 223 -19.50 11.11 -2.85
C PRO A 223 -19.65 12.64 -2.77
N VAL A 224 -18.69 13.38 -3.33
CA VAL A 224 -18.64 14.85 -3.25
C VAL A 224 -18.72 15.58 -4.59
N GLY A 225 -18.74 14.85 -5.71
CA GLY A 225 -18.72 15.40 -7.06
C GLY A 225 -17.32 15.89 -7.44
N ASP A 226 -17.14 17.19 -7.60
CA ASP A 226 -15.82 17.78 -7.86
C ASP A 226 -14.96 17.72 -6.59
N LEU A 227 -14.21 16.62 -6.44
CA LEU A 227 -13.34 16.36 -5.30
C LEU A 227 -12.25 17.44 -5.12
N LEU A 228 -11.74 18.02 -6.22
CA LEU A 228 -10.74 19.08 -6.19
C LEU A 228 -11.33 20.39 -5.65
N ALA A 229 -12.53 20.75 -6.11
CA ALA A 229 -13.25 21.92 -5.60
C ALA A 229 -13.78 21.69 -4.19
N TRP A 230 -14.13 20.45 -3.81
CA TRP A 230 -14.64 20.10 -2.48
C TRP A 230 -13.54 20.18 -1.41
N LEU A 231 -12.35 19.62 -1.66
CA LEU A 231 -11.29 19.48 -0.65
C LEU A 231 -10.91 20.82 -0.01
N LYS A 232 -11.28 21.03 1.25
CA LYS A 232 -10.95 22.24 2.04
C LYS A 232 -9.88 22.03 3.10
N GLU A 233 -9.78 20.83 3.65
CA GLU A 233 -8.83 20.48 4.70
C GLU A 233 -7.72 19.54 4.18
N PRO A 234 -6.53 19.53 4.80
CA PRO A 234 -5.44 18.62 4.44
C PRO A 234 -5.84 17.14 4.56
N PRO A 235 -5.81 16.34 3.48
CA PRO A 235 -6.12 14.91 3.56
C PRO A 235 -4.95 14.11 4.14
N THR A 236 -5.25 13.08 4.91
CA THR A 236 -4.25 12.15 5.46
C THR A 236 -3.54 11.37 4.35
N LYS A 237 -4.30 10.97 3.31
CA LYS A 237 -3.85 10.06 2.26
C LYS A 237 -4.74 10.19 1.03
N LEU A 238 -4.16 10.01 -0.16
CA LEU A 238 -4.88 9.80 -1.43
C LEU A 238 -4.53 8.41 -1.97
N VAL A 239 -5.47 7.74 -2.65
CA VAL A 239 -5.24 6.42 -3.25
C VAL A 239 -5.92 6.30 -4.61
N VAL A 240 -5.16 5.88 -5.62
CA VAL A 240 -5.69 5.46 -6.92
C VAL A 240 -5.81 3.93 -6.92
N ILE A 241 -6.95 3.43 -7.41
CA ILE A 241 -7.23 1.99 -7.56
C ILE A 241 -7.34 1.70 -9.05
N GLU A 242 -6.45 0.87 -9.59
CA GLU A 242 -6.41 0.54 -11.02
C GLU A 242 -5.57 -0.74 -11.28
N ASP A 243 -5.62 -1.26 -12.50
CA ASP A 243 -4.75 -2.34 -12.99
C ASP A 243 -3.25 -2.11 -12.64
N PRO A 244 -2.52 -3.13 -12.14
CA PRO A 244 -1.14 -2.97 -11.65
C PRO A 244 -0.16 -2.35 -12.65
N GLU A 245 -0.22 -2.75 -13.92
CA GLU A 245 0.67 -2.21 -14.97
C GLU A 245 0.36 -0.75 -15.30
N VAL A 246 -0.89 -0.29 -15.08
CA VAL A 246 -1.26 1.12 -15.20
C VAL A 246 -0.69 1.89 -14.02
N LEU A 247 -0.83 1.37 -12.81
CA LEU A 247 -0.26 1.98 -11.60
C LEU A 247 1.27 2.06 -11.62
N ASP A 248 1.98 1.10 -12.23
CA ASP A 248 3.44 1.18 -12.37
C ASP A 248 3.88 2.34 -13.26
N ARG A 249 3.15 2.60 -14.36
CA ARG A 249 3.41 3.76 -15.22
C ARG A 249 3.04 5.07 -14.53
N LEU A 250 1.89 5.09 -13.84
CA LEU A 250 1.45 6.26 -13.07
C LEU A 250 2.42 6.58 -11.93
N LYS A 251 2.90 5.57 -11.19
CA LYS A 251 3.89 5.72 -10.13
C LYS A 251 5.14 6.43 -10.63
N GLN A 252 5.71 5.99 -11.76
CA GLN A 252 6.89 6.65 -12.32
C GLN A 252 6.60 8.10 -12.71
N ALA A 253 5.49 8.36 -13.42
CA ALA A 253 5.12 9.71 -13.83
C ALA A 253 4.88 10.65 -12.63
N MET A 254 4.32 10.15 -11.53
CA MET A 254 4.09 10.93 -10.32
C MET A 254 5.36 11.12 -9.48
N LEU A 255 6.26 10.13 -9.41
CA LEU A 255 7.59 10.29 -8.81
C LEU A 255 8.36 11.42 -9.53
N ASP A 256 8.40 11.37 -10.86
CA ASP A 256 9.06 12.39 -11.70
C ASP A 256 8.42 13.78 -11.57
N ARG A 257 7.10 13.87 -11.33
CA ARG A 257 6.34 15.12 -11.19
C ARG A 257 6.44 15.76 -9.80
N PHE A 258 6.50 14.94 -8.75
CA PHE A 258 6.44 15.43 -7.37
C PHE A 258 7.80 15.59 -6.69
N ASP A 259 8.88 14.97 -7.19
CA ASP A 259 10.27 15.22 -6.78
C ASP A 259 10.45 15.18 -5.24
N GLU A 260 10.20 13.99 -4.68
CA GLU A 260 10.26 13.67 -3.24
C GLU A 260 9.29 14.47 -2.32
N ARG A 261 8.47 15.40 -2.84
CA ARG A 261 7.47 16.15 -2.05
C ARG A 261 6.35 15.28 -1.49
N LEU A 262 6.21 14.03 -1.94
CA LEU A 262 5.21 13.06 -1.50
C LEU A 262 5.87 11.70 -1.27
N TYR A 263 5.38 10.96 -0.27
CA TYR A 263 5.60 9.53 -0.20
C TYR A 263 4.65 8.84 -1.19
N ILE A 264 5.20 8.11 -2.17
CA ILE A 264 4.44 7.45 -3.25
C ILE A 264 4.80 5.96 -3.30
N SER A 265 3.89 5.10 -2.82
CA SER A 265 4.13 3.65 -2.74
C SER A 265 2.92 2.83 -3.16
N LYS A 266 3.13 1.53 -3.45
CA LYS A 266 2.05 0.56 -3.63
C LYS A 266 1.95 -0.27 -2.35
N SER A 267 0.83 -0.22 -1.65
CA SER A 267 0.57 -1.11 -0.50
C SER A 267 0.18 -2.53 -0.95
N LEU A 268 -0.44 -2.62 -2.11
CA LEU A 268 -0.90 -3.82 -2.80
C LEU A 268 -0.81 -3.56 -4.31
N PRO A 269 -0.73 -4.58 -5.19
CA PRO A 269 -0.44 -4.38 -6.62
C PRO A 269 -1.37 -3.41 -7.35
N TYR A 270 -2.61 -3.29 -6.90
CA TYR A 270 -3.73 -2.54 -7.48
C TYR A 270 -4.10 -1.27 -6.67
N PHE A 271 -3.23 -0.82 -5.76
CA PHE A 271 -3.36 0.46 -5.06
C PHE A 271 -2.08 1.28 -5.17
N LEU A 272 -2.18 2.53 -5.63
CA LEU A 272 -1.10 3.51 -5.58
C LEU A 272 -1.47 4.59 -4.57
N GLU A 273 -0.66 4.71 -3.53
CA GLU A 273 -0.88 5.58 -2.39
C GLU A 273 0.00 6.83 -2.46
N PHE A 274 -0.56 7.95 -2.01
CA PHE A 274 0.13 9.22 -1.83
C PHE A 274 -0.07 9.67 -0.38
N ALA A 275 1.00 10.04 0.29
CA ALA A 275 0.99 10.57 1.66
C ALA A 275 2.07 11.64 1.85
N SER A 276 2.11 12.28 3.02
CA SER A 276 3.20 13.20 3.38
C SER A 276 4.56 12.48 3.29
N PRO A 277 5.64 13.13 2.82
CA PRO A 277 6.96 12.50 2.72
C PRO A 277 7.56 12.16 4.09
N ASN A 278 6.98 12.66 5.18
CA ASN A 278 7.41 12.42 6.56
C ASN A 278 6.75 11.19 7.22
N VAL A 279 6.04 10.33 6.46
CA VAL A 279 5.32 9.17 7.03
C VAL A 279 5.96 7.84 6.63
N THR A 280 6.29 7.05 7.64
CA THR A 280 6.59 5.62 7.55
C THR A 280 6.04 4.93 8.79
N LYS A 281 5.84 3.61 8.73
CA LYS A 281 5.46 2.81 9.91
C LYS A 281 6.46 3.03 11.06
N ALA A 282 7.76 3.12 10.74
CA ALA A 282 8.83 3.46 11.68
C ALA A 282 8.65 4.84 12.33
N ALA A 283 8.42 5.90 11.55
CA ALA A 283 8.24 7.26 12.10
C ALA A 283 6.98 7.38 12.98
N GLY A 284 5.94 6.59 12.68
CA GLY A 284 4.78 6.46 13.55
C GLY A 284 5.09 5.74 14.87
N LEU A 285 5.85 4.64 14.82
CA LEU A 285 6.27 3.89 16.01
C LEU A 285 7.27 4.67 16.88
N ASP A 286 8.19 5.42 16.27
CA ASP A 286 9.17 6.29 16.93
C ASP A 286 8.46 7.34 17.80
N PHE A 287 7.42 7.97 17.27
CA PHE A 287 6.55 8.86 18.05
C PHE A 287 5.85 8.13 19.22
N VAL A 288 5.40 6.88 19.03
CA VAL A 288 4.79 6.10 20.12
C VAL A 288 5.82 5.75 21.19
N ALA A 289 7.04 5.37 20.80
CA ALA A 289 8.17 5.10 21.70
C ALA A 289 8.50 6.33 22.58
N GLU A 290 8.61 7.52 21.98
CA GLU A 290 8.81 8.78 22.72
C GLU A 290 7.62 9.14 23.62
N HIS A 291 6.39 8.93 23.16
CA HIS A 291 5.17 9.32 23.88
C HIS A 291 4.87 8.41 25.08
N VAL A 292 5.09 7.10 24.93
CA VAL A 292 4.77 6.07 25.92
C VAL A 292 5.98 5.78 26.82
N GLY A 293 7.20 5.89 26.30
CA GLY A 293 8.44 5.80 27.06
C GLY A 293 9.14 4.44 27.02
N PHE A 294 9.19 3.78 25.86
CA PHE A 294 9.98 2.55 25.64
C PHE A 294 11.16 2.78 24.67
N PRO A 295 12.33 2.14 24.88
CA PRO A 295 13.48 2.33 24.01
C PRO A 295 13.42 1.43 22.76
N ARG A 296 13.92 1.95 21.65
CA ARG A 296 14.08 1.26 20.37
C ARG A 296 14.78 -0.10 20.54
N GLU A 297 15.86 -0.13 21.31
CA GLU A 297 16.73 -1.29 21.53
C GLU A 297 16.05 -2.44 22.29
N GLN A 298 14.93 -2.18 22.97
CA GLN A 298 14.10 -3.19 23.65
C GLN A 298 12.75 -3.40 22.94
N THR A 299 12.64 -2.99 21.68
CA THR A 299 11.45 -3.22 20.86
C THR A 299 11.68 -4.37 19.88
N VAL A 300 10.74 -5.31 19.82
CA VAL A 300 10.67 -6.33 18.76
C VAL A 300 9.57 -5.91 17.77
N ALA A 301 9.87 -5.90 16.46
CA ALA A 301 8.84 -5.62 15.45
C ALA A 301 8.54 -6.81 14.54
N PHE A 302 7.27 -6.98 14.17
CA PHE A 302 6.77 -8.00 13.25
C PHE A 302 6.19 -7.35 11.99
N GLY A 303 6.56 -7.86 10.81
CA GLY A 303 6.08 -7.36 9.53
C GLY A 303 6.07 -8.35 8.38
N ASP A 304 5.41 -7.95 7.30
CA ASP A 304 5.12 -8.74 6.09
C ASP A 304 5.43 -7.96 4.80
N GLY A 305 5.05 -6.68 4.72
CA GLY A 305 5.04 -5.90 3.48
C GLY A 305 6.33 -5.12 3.21
N GLU A 306 6.50 -4.59 1.99
CA GLU A 306 7.62 -3.68 1.69
C GLU A 306 7.64 -2.43 2.60
N ASN A 307 6.47 -2.00 3.07
CA ASN A 307 6.31 -0.90 4.03
C ASN A 307 6.64 -1.28 5.49
N ASP A 308 6.96 -2.54 5.75
CA ASP A 308 7.51 -3.01 7.03
C ASP A 308 9.04 -3.04 7.05
N ILE A 309 9.72 -2.75 5.93
CA ILE A 309 11.19 -2.73 5.89
C ILE A 309 11.72 -1.74 6.93
N GLU A 310 11.24 -0.49 6.90
CA GLU A 310 11.67 0.52 7.87
C GLU A 310 11.21 0.18 9.29
N LEU A 311 10.08 -0.51 9.47
CA LEU A 311 9.57 -0.95 10.78
C LEU A 311 10.47 -2.02 11.41
N VAL A 312 10.85 -3.03 10.63
CA VAL A 312 11.72 -4.14 11.03
C VAL A 312 13.15 -3.64 11.27
N GLU A 313 13.69 -2.76 10.41
CA GLU A 313 15.00 -2.12 10.60
C GLU A 313 15.01 -1.09 11.76
N TRP A 314 13.87 -0.49 12.09
CA TRP A 314 13.76 0.40 13.25
C TRP A 314 13.80 -0.38 14.57
N ALA A 315 13.25 -1.58 14.66
CA ALA A 315 13.28 -2.34 15.91
C ALA A 315 14.71 -2.68 16.40
N GLY A 316 14.84 -2.93 17.71
CA GLY A 316 16.04 -3.54 18.29
C GLY A 316 16.18 -5.02 17.94
N TYR A 317 15.09 -5.66 17.53
CA TYR A 317 15.06 -7.00 16.94
C TYR A 317 13.92 -7.12 15.93
N GLY A 318 14.25 -7.39 14.66
CA GLY A 318 13.31 -7.49 13.56
C GLY A 318 12.82 -8.93 13.32
N VAL A 319 11.51 -9.11 13.14
CA VAL A 319 10.89 -10.42 12.83
C VAL A 319 10.04 -10.34 11.56
N ALA A 320 10.31 -11.23 10.61
CA ALA A 320 9.45 -11.43 9.44
C ALA A 320 8.55 -12.65 9.64
N VAL A 321 7.27 -12.57 9.28
CA VAL A 321 6.44 -13.78 9.12
C VAL A 321 6.85 -14.55 7.86
N ALA A 322 6.68 -15.88 7.83
CA ALA A 322 7.15 -16.68 6.69
C ALA A 322 6.56 -16.24 5.32
N ASN A 323 5.32 -15.73 5.31
CA ASN A 323 4.61 -15.20 4.15
C ASN A 323 5.02 -13.78 3.71
N ALA A 324 5.97 -13.16 4.42
CA ALA A 324 6.45 -11.81 4.14
C ALA A 324 7.07 -11.69 2.73
N HIS A 325 7.22 -10.44 2.28
CA HIS A 325 8.02 -10.10 1.11
C HIS A 325 9.47 -10.57 1.28
N GLU A 326 10.13 -10.96 0.19
CA GLU A 326 11.49 -11.52 0.24
C GLU A 326 12.46 -10.57 0.92
N ARG A 327 12.38 -9.28 0.59
CA ARG A 327 13.24 -8.24 1.16
C ARG A 327 13.09 -8.07 2.68
N VAL A 328 11.90 -8.31 3.22
CA VAL A 328 11.64 -8.23 4.68
C VAL A 328 12.29 -9.43 5.38
N ARG A 329 12.17 -10.63 4.82
CA ARG A 329 12.85 -11.84 5.34
C ARG A 329 14.38 -11.77 5.26
N GLU A 330 14.93 -11.06 4.29
CA GLU A 330 16.37 -10.82 4.17
C GLU A 330 16.93 -9.87 5.26
N LEU A 331 16.09 -8.98 5.76
CA LEU A 331 16.48 -7.90 6.69
C LEU A 331 16.15 -8.20 8.15
N ALA A 332 15.17 -9.08 8.41
CA ALA A 332 14.81 -9.50 9.77
C ALA A 332 15.87 -10.40 10.42
N ASP A 333 16.09 -10.22 11.72
CA ASP A 333 16.94 -11.09 12.55
C ASP A 333 16.35 -12.51 12.70
N PHE A 334 15.02 -12.63 12.60
CA PHE A 334 14.32 -13.91 12.68
C PHE A 334 13.15 -14.00 11.69
N VAL A 335 12.96 -15.18 11.11
CA VAL A 335 11.76 -15.52 10.33
C VAL A 335 10.92 -16.51 11.13
N CYS A 336 9.75 -16.07 11.59
CA CYS A 336 8.79 -16.93 12.31
C CYS A 336 7.84 -17.67 11.34
N PRO A 337 6.98 -18.59 11.82
CA PRO A 337 5.94 -19.22 10.99
C PRO A 337 5.01 -18.20 10.32
N SER A 338 4.18 -18.65 9.36
CA SER A 338 3.26 -17.74 8.66
C SER A 338 2.11 -17.27 9.57
N VAL A 339 1.36 -16.27 9.09
CA VAL A 339 0.10 -15.84 9.72
C VAL A 339 -0.92 -17.00 9.83
N ASP A 340 -0.98 -17.89 8.82
CA ASP A 340 -1.85 -19.08 8.82
C ASP A 340 -1.48 -20.11 9.91
N GLU A 341 -0.23 -20.08 10.38
CA GLU A 341 0.27 -20.90 11.49
C GLU A 341 0.24 -20.15 12.84
N GLU A 342 -0.30 -18.92 12.86
CA GLU A 342 -0.26 -17.99 13.99
C GLU A 342 1.18 -17.73 14.49
N GLY A 343 2.11 -17.46 13.56
CA GLY A 343 3.54 -17.32 13.84
C GLY A 343 3.88 -16.27 14.89
N VAL A 344 3.20 -15.11 14.89
CA VAL A 344 3.38 -14.08 15.93
C VAL A 344 2.97 -14.61 17.30
N ALA A 345 1.82 -15.29 17.40
CA ALA A 345 1.36 -15.91 18.65
C ALA A 345 2.38 -16.92 19.19
N GLN A 346 2.95 -17.75 18.31
CA GLN A 346 4.00 -18.71 18.67
C GLN A 346 5.26 -18.03 19.25
N VAL A 347 5.65 -16.87 18.73
CA VAL A 347 6.79 -16.10 19.24
C VAL A 347 6.51 -15.52 20.62
N LEU A 348 5.35 -14.89 20.79
CA LEU A 348 4.94 -14.29 22.07
C LEU A 348 4.76 -15.36 23.16
N GLU A 349 4.11 -16.49 22.86
CA GLU A 349 3.99 -17.65 23.76
C GLU A 349 5.37 -18.19 24.18
N ALA A 350 6.29 -18.36 23.23
CA ALA A 350 7.62 -18.88 23.50
C ALA A 350 8.52 -17.89 24.26
N PHE A 351 8.26 -16.58 24.14
CA PHE A 351 8.96 -15.54 24.90
C PHE A 351 8.45 -15.49 26.34
N LEU A 352 7.13 -15.47 26.55
CA LEU A 352 6.51 -15.41 27.89
C LEU A 352 6.72 -16.68 28.73
N ALA A 353 7.12 -17.78 28.11
CA ALA A 353 7.42 -19.06 28.78
C ALA A 353 8.89 -19.23 29.21
N ARG A 354 9.73 -18.19 29.06
CA ARG A 354 11.17 -18.21 29.40
C ARG A 354 11.46 -18.16 30.90
#